data_AF-A0A350QR83-F1
#
_entry.id   AF-A0A350QR83-F1
#
_cell.length_a   1.000
_cell.length_b   1.000
_cell.length_c   1.000
_cell.angle_alpha   90.00
_cell.angle_beta   90.00
_cell.angle_gamma   90.00
#
_symmetry.space_group_name_H-M   'P 1'
#
loop_
_entity.id
_entity.type
_entity.pdbx_description
1 polymer ?
#
loop_
_entity_poly.entity_id
_entity_poly.type
_entity_poly.pdbx_seq_one_letter_code
_entity_poly.pdbx_strand_id
1 'polypeptide(L)'
;FIVLHPDHHRLFGPVSISNEFTSMSRQLLVAFLQTHRAIPKLADLVKPRNPMKYRPSQHWDEWRVARAITDPEDLDALVRTIESGRRAMPILLRQYLKLDAKLLAANVDRDFGDVLDGLMFADMLNIDRRVMRFFIGEDGMERFLTHHGITVDDSVRKARRSQS
;
A
#
# COMPACT_ATOMS: atom_id res chain seq x y z
N PHE A 1 16.88 -7.33 9.57
CA PHE A 1 17.29 -5.92 9.55
C PHE A 1 16.60 -5.10 10.63
N ILE A 2 15.28 -4.91 10.61
CA ILE A 2 14.56 -4.03 11.57
C ILE A 2 14.77 -4.43 13.04
N VAL A 3 14.76 -5.73 13.35
CA VAL A 3 15.06 -6.23 14.72
C VAL A 3 16.50 -5.92 15.17
N LEU A 4 17.43 -5.77 14.22
CA LEU A 4 18.83 -5.42 14.48
C LEU A 4 19.05 -3.90 14.53
N HIS A 5 18.15 -3.12 13.91
CA HIS A 5 18.19 -1.66 13.83
C HIS A 5 16.81 -1.06 14.15
N PRO A 6 16.33 -1.18 15.41
CA PRO A 6 14.95 -0.86 15.78
C PRO A 6 14.59 0.61 15.57
N ASP A 7 15.57 1.53 15.59
CA ASP A 7 15.34 2.95 15.28
C ASP A 7 14.82 3.18 13.85
N HIS A 8 15.12 2.26 12.93
CA HIS A 8 14.73 2.32 11.51
C HIS A 8 13.35 1.67 11.29
N HIS A 9 12.32 2.27 11.88
CA HIS A 9 10.93 1.78 11.84
C HIS A 9 10.12 2.32 10.65
N ARG A 10 10.65 3.32 9.94
CA ARG A 10 10.04 3.95 8.76
C ARG A 10 10.66 3.37 7.50
N LEU A 11 9.82 2.74 6.68
CA LEU A 11 10.23 2.04 5.47
C LEU A 11 9.66 2.75 4.25
N PHE A 12 10.49 2.87 3.21
CA PHE A 12 10.06 3.36 1.90
C PHE A 12 10.44 2.34 0.84
N GLY A 13 9.61 2.18 -0.18
CA GLY A 13 9.91 1.30 -1.28
C GLY A 13 9.05 1.58 -2.50
N PRO A 14 9.62 1.48 -3.72
CA PRO A 14 8.83 1.55 -4.91
C PRO A 14 8.00 0.27 -5.06
N VAL A 15 6.81 0.40 -5.65
CA VAL A 15 6.02 -0.69 -6.19
C VAL A 15 5.71 -0.37 -7.64
N SER A 16 6.12 -1.26 -8.55
CA SER A 16 5.88 -1.12 -9.97
C SER A 16 4.71 -2.00 -10.40
N ILE A 17 3.76 -1.41 -11.12
CA ILE A 17 2.66 -2.12 -11.76
C ILE A 17 2.98 -2.20 -13.25
N SER A 18 3.17 -3.45 -13.71
CA SER A 18 3.53 -3.75 -15.10
C SER A 18 2.53 -3.16 -16.11
N ASN A 19 3.03 -2.79 -17.28
CA ASN A 19 2.22 -2.33 -18.42
C ASN A 19 1.37 -3.44 -19.05
N GLU A 20 1.64 -4.70 -18.68
CA GLU A 20 0.85 -5.87 -19.08
C GLU A 20 -0.57 -5.88 -18.47
N PHE A 21 -0.80 -5.09 -17.43
CA PHE A 21 -2.14 -4.83 -16.91
C PHE A 21 -2.91 -3.90 -17.84
N THR A 22 -4.21 -4.15 -17.99
CA THR A 22 -5.08 -3.24 -18.72
C THR A 22 -5.04 -1.83 -18.12
N SER A 23 -5.34 -0.83 -18.94
CA SER A 23 -5.44 0.56 -18.46
C SER A 23 -6.49 0.71 -17.36
N MET A 24 -7.57 -0.07 -17.42
CA MET A 24 -8.64 -0.09 -16.42
C MET A 24 -8.13 -0.60 -15.07
N SER A 25 -7.42 -1.74 -15.04
CA SER A 25 -6.82 -2.26 -13.80
C SER A 25 -5.80 -1.30 -13.19
N ARG A 26 -4.93 -0.69 -14.01
CA ARG A 26 -3.94 0.29 -13.52
C ARG A 26 -4.61 1.51 -12.90
N GLN A 27 -5.64 2.07 -13.55
CA GLN A 27 -6.40 3.20 -13.02
C GLN A 27 -7.12 2.86 -11.72
N LEU A 28 -7.75 1.68 -11.64
CA LEU A 28 -8.44 1.22 -10.43
C LEU A 28 -7.46 1.07 -9.25
N LEU A 29 -6.30 0.44 -9.47
CA LEU A 29 -5.29 0.26 -8.42
C LEU A 29 -4.78 1.61 -7.89
N VAL A 30 -4.52 2.58 -8.78
CA VAL A 30 -4.09 3.93 -8.39
C VAL A 30 -5.19 4.66 -7.64
N ALA A 31 -6.42 4.66 -8.16
CA ALA A 31 -7.55 5.31 -7.53
C ALA A 31 -7.81 4.74 -6.13
N PHE A 32 -7.71 3.42 -5.95
CA PHE A 32 -7.80 2.78 -4.64
C PHE A 32 -6.71 3.28 -3.68
N LEU A 33 -5.45 3.29 -4.11
CA LEU A 33 -4.33 3.75 -3.28
C LEU A 33 -4.46 5.23 -2.91
N GLN A 34 -4.87 6.08 -3.86
CA GLN A 34 -5.06 7.51 -3.62
C GLN A 34 -6.26 7.78 -2.71
N THR A 35 -7.33 6.99 -2.83
CA THR A 35 -8.54 7.13 -2.00
C THR A 35 -8.29 6.70 -0.55
N HIS A 36 -7.62 5.55 -0.34
CA HIS A 36 -7.57 4.91 0.98
C HIS A 36 -6.21 5.00 1.66
N ARG A 37 -5.14 5.25 0.91
CA ARG A 37 -3.76 5.11 1.39
C ARG A 37 -2.91 6.35 1.13
N ALA A 38 -3.47 7.48 0.73
CA ALA A 38 -2.70 8.72 0.59
C ALA A 38 -2.38 9.36 1.95
N ILE A 39 -1.19 9.96 2.08
CA ILE A 39 -0.89 10.91 3.17
C ILE A 39 -0.72 12.30 2.56
N PRO A 40 -1.75 13.17 2.59
CA PRO A 40 -1.68 14.50 1.98
C PRO A 40 -0.45 15.30 2.45
N LYS A 41 -0.15 15.27 3.76
CA LYS A 41 0.99 15.98 4.35
C LYS A 41 2.36 15.55 3.84
N LEU A 42 2.50 14.31 3.36
CA LEU A 42 3.77 13.80 2.83
C LEU A 42 3.78 13.80 1.29
N ALA A 43 2.62 13.80 0.65
CA ALA A 43 2.50 13.92 -0.80
C ALA A 43 3.08 15.25 -1.31
N ASP A 44 2.91 16.34 -0.54
CA ASP A 44 3.46 17.66 -0.88
C ASP A 44 5.00 17.70 -0.85
N LEU A 45 5.64 16.73 -0.18
CA LEU A 45 7.10 16.64 -0.08
C LEU A 45 7.74 15.85 -1.23
N VAL A 46 6.93 15.22 -2.09
CA VAL A 46 7.42 14.35 -3.18
C VAL A 46 6.83 14.81 -4.51
N LYS A 47 7.69 15.28 -5.42
CA LYS A 47 7.28 15.68 -6.76
C LYS A 47 7.50 14.52 -7.75
N PRO A 48 6.45 13.93 -8.36
CA PRO A 48 6.63 12.93 -9.40
C PRO A 48 7.31 13.54 -10.62
N ARG A 49 8.24 12.79 -11.24
CA ARG A 49 9.01 13.27 -12.41
C ARG A 49 8.18 13.24 -13.70
N ASN A 50 7.28 12.27 -13.82
CA ASN A 50 6.35 12.10 -14.93
C ASN A 50 4.98 11.61 -14.40
N PRO A 51 4.08 12.53 -14.00
CA PRO A 51 2.80 12.16 -13.44
C PRO A 51 1.95 11.36 -14.44
N MET A 52 1.14 10.43 -13.93
CA MET A 52 0.16 9.71 -14.75
C MET A 52 -0.78 10.72 -15.43
N LYS A 53 -0.87 10.65 -16.76
CA LYS A 53 -1.91 11.37 -17.51
C LYS A 53 -3.20 10.60 -17.39
N TYR A 54 -4.02 10.98 -16.43
CA TYR A 54 -5.34 10.42 -16.23
C TYR A 54 -6.23 10.73 -17.44
N ARG A 55 -6.80 9.70 -18.06
CA ARG A 55 -7.75 9.82 -19.17
C ARG A 55 -9.09 9.30 -18.68
N PRO A 56 -10.00 10.18 -18.22
CA PRO A 56 -11.29 9.74 -17.70
C PRO A 56 -12.03 8.93 -18.76
N SER A 57 -12.52 7.77 -18.35
CA SER A 57 -13.40 6.96 -19.19
C SER A 57 -14.82 7.50 -19.14
N GLN A 58 -15.52 7.50 -20.28
CA GLN A 58 -16.95 7.80 -20.31
C GLN A 58 -17.81 6.66 -19.75
N HIS A 59 -17.26 5.44 -19.69
CA HIS A 59 -18.01 4.22 -19.41
C HIS A 59 -17.88 3.74 -17.96
N TRP A 60 -16.92 4.26 -17.19
CA TRP A 60 -16.70 3.88 -15.80
C TRP A 60 -15.98 4.99 -15.03
N ASP A 61 -16.18 5.02 -13.71
CA ASP A 61 -15.58 5.98 -12.77
C ASP A 61 -14.80 5.20 -11.70
N GLU A 62 -13.47 5.12 -11.88
CA GLU A 62 -12.57 4.44 -10.95
C GLU A 62 -12.65 5.00 -9.54
N TRP A 63 -12.88 6.30 -9.36
CA TRP A 63 -12.90 6.91 -8.04
C TRP A 63 -14.15 6.54 -7.29
N ARG A 64 -15.29 6.48 -7.98
CA ARG A 64 -16.53 5.97 -7.39
C ARG A 64 -16.40 4.50 -7.02
N VAL A 65 -15.80 3.68 -7.89
CA VAL A 65 -15.55 2.27 -7.61
C VAL A 65 -14.57 2.09 -6.44
N ALA A 66 -13.45 2.81 -6.45
CA ALA A 66 -12.45 2.79 -5.39
C ALA A 66 -13.03 3.15 -4.03
N ARG A 67 -13.90 4.17 -3.96
CA ARG A 67 -14.60 4.55 -2.72
C ARG A 67 -15.56 3.48 -2.20
N ALA A 68 -16.10 2.64 -3.08
CA ALA A 68 -17.00 1.55 -2.69
C ALA A 68 -16.25 0.31 -2.18
N ILE A 69 -14.97 0.14 -2.55
CA ILE A 69 -14.13 -0.99 -2.12
C ILE A 69 -13.42 -0.61 -0.83
N THR A 70 -13.60 -1.41 0.22
CA THR A 70 -12.96 -1.19 1.53
C THR A 70 -11.90 -2.24 1.85
N ASP A 71 -12.00 -3.45 1.28
CA ASP A 71 -11.08 -4.56 1.50
C ASP A 71 -10.13 -4.77 0.30
N PRO A 72 -8.80 -4.89 0.52
CA PRO A 72 -7.85 -5.37 -0.48
C PRO A 72 -8.22 -6.68 -1.20
N GLU A 73 -8.95 -7.61 -0.58
CA GLU A 73 -9.35 -8.85 -1.24
C GLU A 73 -10.46 -8.60 -2.28
N ASP A 74 -11.39 -7.68 -2.02
CA ASP A 74 -12.39 -7.24 -3.01
C ASP A 74 -11.73 -6.54 -4.20
N LEU A 75 -10.69 -5.73 -3.94
CA LEU A 75 -9.86 -5.14 -4.98
C LEU A 75 -9.19 -6.22 -5.84
N ASP A 76 -8.62 -7.27 -5.23
CA ASP A 76 -8.00 -8.39 -5.97
C ASP A 76 -9.02 -9.09 -6.86
N ALA A 77 -10.22 -9.38 -6.33
CA ALA A 77 -11.29 -10.02 -7.08
C ALA A 77 -11.75 -9.17 -8.28
N LEU A 78 -11.87 -7.86 -8.10
CA LEU A 78 -12.26 -6.95 -9.17
C LEU A 78 -11.15 -6.85 -10.24
N VAL A 79 -9.89 -6.73 -9.84
CA VAL A 79 -8.75 -6.74 -10.78
C VAL A 79 -8.72 -8.04 -11.58
N ARG A 80 -8.91 -9.19 -10.92
CA ARG A 80 -9.02 -10.49 -11.62
C ARG A 80 -10.15 -10.50 -12.64
N THR A 81 -11.29 -9.90 -12.31
CA THR A 81 -12.44 -9.82 -13.21
C THR A 81 -12.12 -8.98 -14.44
N ILE A 82 -11.52 -7.80 -14.25
CA ILE A 82 -11.10 -6.91 -15.35
C ILE A 82 -10.06 -7.60 -16.24
N GLU A 83 -9.11 -8.34 -15.63
CA GLU A 83 -8.06 -9.07 -16.33
C GLU A 83 -8.52 -10.44 -16.88
N SER A 84 -9.83 -10.72 -16.88
CA SER A 84 -10.42 -11.98 -17.37
C SER A 84 -9.78 -13.22 -16.75
N GLY A 85 -9.46 -13.15 -15.45
CA GLY A 85 -8.83 -14.21 -14.66
C GLY A 85 -7.34 -14.42 -14.91
N ARG A 86 -6.73 -13.71 -15.88
CA ARG A 86 -5.33 -13.93 -16.27
C ARG A 86 -4.34 -13.38 -15.25
N ARG A 87 -4.70 -12.32 -14.54
CA ARG A 87 -3.84 -11.60 -13.60
C ARG A 87 -4.59 -11.25 -12.34
N ALA A 88 -3.87 -11.24 -11.22
CA ALA A 88 -4.35 -10.77 -9.94
C ALA A 88 -3.63 -9.47 -9.58
N MET A 89 -3.98 -8.85 -8.45
CA MET A 89 -3.21 -7.75 -7.90
C MET A 89 -1.73 -8.17 -7.73
N PRO A 90 -0.76 -7.32 -8.12
CA PRO A 90 0.65 -7.61 -7.93
C PRO A 90 0.97 -8.00 -6.47
N ILE A 91 1.75 -9.06 -6.28
CA ILE A 91 2.05 -9.60 -4.95
C ILE A 91 2.70 -8.55 -4.02
N LEU A 92 3.57 -7.70 -4.57
CA LEU A 92 4.20 -6.62 -3.82
C LEU A 92 3.17 -5.60 -3.34
N LEU A 93 2.24 -5.21 -4.21
CA LEU A 93 1.17 -4.29 -3.83
C LEU A 93 0.30 -4.90 -2.72
N ARG A 94 -0.01 -6.19 -2.81
CA ARG A 94 -0.72 -6.92 -1.74
C ARG A 94 0.05 -6.89 -0.41
N GLN A 95 1.36 -7.10 -0.44
CA GLN A 95 2.21 -7.02 0.74
C GLN A 95 2.22 -5.62 1.35
N TYR A 96 2.33 -4.57 0.52
CA TYR A 96 2.25 -3.19 0.97
C TYR A 96 0.91 -2.88 1.64
N LEU A 97 -0.22 -3.33 1.07
CA LEU A 97 -1.54 -3.14 1.69
C LEU A 97 -1.65 -3.84 3.05
N LYS A 98 -1.07 -5.04 3.21
CA LYS A 98 -1.02 -5.75 4.51
C LYS A 98 -0.19 -5.02 5.57
N LEU A 99 0.82 -4.26 5.15
CA LEU A 99 1.66 -3.43 6.02
C LEU A 99 1.05 -2.06 6.32
N ASP A 100 -0.22 -1.84 6.00
CA ASP A 100 -0.88 -0.52 6.03
C ASP A 100 -0.05 0.57 5.33
N ALA A 101 0.68 0.18 4.27
CA ALA A 101 1.54 1.10 3.57
C ALA A 101 0.70 2.18 2.88
N LYS A 102 1.25 3.39 2.90
CA LYS A 102 0.66 4.60 2.37
C LYS A 102 1.36 5.00 1.09
N LEU A 103 0.59 5.43 0.10
CA LEU A 103 1.10 5.98 -1.14
C LEU A 103 1.56 7.42 -0.90
N LEU A 104 2.83 7.69 -1.22
CA LEU A 104 3.40 9.04 -1.19
C LEU A 104 3.27 9.73 -2.56
N ALA A 105 3.61 9.03 -3.63
CA ALA A 105 3.54 9.56 -4.99
C ALA A 105 3.32 8.42 -5.99
N ALA A 106 2.63 8.73 -7.08
CA ALA A 106 2.49 7.85 -8.23
C ALA A 106 3.13 8.50 -9.46
N ASN A 107 3.92 7.74 -10.19
CA ASN A 107 4.68 8.15 -11.35
C ASN A 107 4.44 7.17 -12.50
N VAL A 108 4.46 7.62 -13.74
CA VAL A 108 4.48 6.74 -14.91
C VAL A 108 5.84 6.83 -15.55
N ASP A 109 6.51 5.70 -15.71
CA ASP A 109 7.76 5.63 -16.45
C ASP A 109 7.48 5.29 -17.92
N ARG A 110 7.69 6.27 -18.81
CA ARG A 110 7.53 6.11 -20.26
C ARG A 110 8.69 5.37 -20.90
N ASP A 111 9.88 5.49 -20.31
CA ASP A 111 11.10 4.85 -20.82
C ASP A 111 11.07 3.34 -20.49
N PHE A 112 10.24 2.95 -19.52
CA PHE A 112 9.96 1.57 -19.17
C PHE A 112 8.56 1.09 -19.63
N GLY A 113 8.08 1.57 -20.77
CA GLY A 113 6.87 1.05 -21.42
C GLY A 113 5.55 1.44 -20.75
N ASP A 114 5.46 2.64 -20.17
CA ASP A 114 4.30 3.13 -19.41
C ASP A 114 4.00 2.31 -18.14
N VAL A 115 5.06 1.81 -17.48
CA VAL A 115 4.96 1.19 -16.16
C VAL A 115 4.60 2.26 -15.13
N LEU A 116 3.77 1.86 -14.19
CA LEU A 116 3.31 2.73 -13.12
C LEU A 116 4.08 2.43 -11.85
N ASP A 117 4.81 3.41 -11.34
CA ASP A 117 5.57 3.31 -10.10
C ASP A 117 4.88 4.10 -8.98
N GLY A 118 4.59 3.42 -7.87
CA GLY A 118 4.14 4.03 -6.63
C GLY A 118 5.26 4.04 -5.60
N LEU A 119 5.57 5.20 -5.01
CA LEU A 119 6.42 5.25 -3.83
C LEU A 119 5.55 5.00 -2.59
N MET A 120 5.82 3.89 -1.90
CA MET A 120 5.09 3.47 -0.70
C MET A 120 5.88 3.82 0.56
N PHE A 121 5.16 4.14 1.62
CA PHE A 121 5.67 4.40 2.97
C PHE A 121 4.96 3.49 3.98
N ALA A 122 5.71 2.79 4.82
CA ALA A 122 5.15 2.03 5.92
C ALA A 122 5.85 2.41 7.23
N ASP A 123 5.09 2.46 8.31
CA ASP A 123 5.60 2.66 9.66
C ASP A 123 5.34 1.39 10.46
N MET A 124 6.41 0.70 10.83
CA MET A 124 6.36 -0.53 11.63
C MET A 124 5.61 -0.33 12.95
N LEU A 125 5.58 0.87 13.54
CA LEU A 125 4.84 1.11 14.77
C LEU A 125 3.32 1.05 14.57
N ASN A 126 2.87 1.32 13.34
CA ASN A 126 1.46 1.41 12.97
C ASN A 126 0.90 0.14 12.31
N ILE A 127 1.74 -0.85 11.98
CA ILE A 127 1.26 -2.10 11.38
C ILE A 127 0.54 -2.98 12.41
N ASP A 128 -0.39 -3.80 11.92
CA ASP A 128 -1.07 -4.80 12.75
C ASP A 128 -0.06 -5.76 13.39
N ARG A 129 -0.27 -6.08 14.67
CA ARG A 129 0.67 -6.90 15.45
C ARG A 129 0.77 -8.34 14.94
N ARG A 130 -0.30 -8.90 14.39
CA ARG A 130 -0.26 -10.23 13.76
C ARG A 130 0.64 -10.20 12.54
N VAL A 131 0.58 -9.11 11.76
CA VAL A 131 1.44 -8.90 10.59
C VAL A 131 2.89 -8.68 11.02
N MET A 132 3.13 -7.84 12.02
CA MET A 132 4.47 -7.63 12.60
C MET A 132 5.08 -8.96 13.03
N ARG A 133 4.36 -9.73 13.87
CA ARG A 133 4.80 -11.05 14.32
C ARG A 133 5.10 -12.01 13.17
N PHE A 134 4.27 -12.01 12.13
CA PHE A 134 4.51 -12.86 10.95
C PHE A 134 5.86 -12.55 10.27
N PHE A 135 6.25 -11.27 10.18
CA PHE A 135 7.47 -10.85 9.50
C PHE A 135 8.74 -10.89 10.35
N ILE A 136 8.66 -10.56 11.65
CA ILE A 136 9.84 -10.43 12.52
C ILE A 136 9.88 -11.41 13.70
N GLY A 137 8.90 -12.31 13.80
CA GLY A 137 8.77 -13.26 14.91
C GLY A 137 8.23 -12.63 16.19
N GLU A 138 7.85 -13.48 17.17
CA GLU A 138 7.36 -13.03 18.48
C GLU A 138 8.48 -12.29 19.24
N ASP A 139 9.65 -12.93 19.43
CA ASP A 139 10.80 -12.33 20.13
C ASP A 139 11.28 -11.02 19.47
N GLY A 140 11.28 -10.98 18.13
CA GLY A 140 11.67 -9.79 17.39
C GLY A 140 10.67 -8.64 17.56
N MET A 141 9.38 -8.96 17.58
CA MET A 141 8.31 -7.99 17.87
C MET A 141 8.43 -7.44 19.30
N GLU A 142 8.58 -8.30 20.30
CA GLU A 142 8.71 -7.87 21.70
C GLU A 142 9.91 -6.94 21.91
N ARG A 143 11.07 -7.33 21.38
CA ARG A 143 12.29 -6.50 21.43
C ARG A 143 12.09 -5.15 20.75
N PHE A 144 11.47 -5.15 19.57
CA PHE A 144 11.20 -3.94 18.82
C PHE A 144 10.23 -3.01 19.56
N LEU A 145 9.12 -3.53 20.08
CA LEU A 145 8.14 -2.73 20.82
C LEU A 145 8.72 -2.19 22.13
N THR A 146 9.48 -3.00 22.86
CA THR A 146 10.16 -2.58 24.10
C THR A 146 11.16 -1.46 23.84
N HIS A 147 11.94 -1.55 22.76
CA HIS A 147 12.87 -0.48 22.35
C HIS A 147 12.14 0.85 22.13
N HIS A 148 10.92 0.80 21.59
CA HIS A 148 10.07 1.98 21.36
C HIS A 148 9.17 2.35 22.56
N GLY A 149 9.37 1.74 23.73
CA GLY A 149 8.61 2.01 24.96
C GLY A 149 7.15 1.59 24.89
N ILE A 150 6.79 0.65 23.99
CA ILE A 150 5.43 0.13 23.84
C ILE A 150 5.33 -1.21 24.57
N THR A 151 4.54 -1.26 25.63
CA THR A 151 4.21 -2.51 26.31
C THR A 151 3.33 -3.39 25.41
N VAL A 152 3.61 -4.70 25.37
CA VAL A 152 2.84 -5.65 24.53
C VAL A 152 1.34 -5.58 24.86
N ASP A 153 0.98 -5.40 26.13
CA ASP A 153 -0.42 -5.30 26.58
C ASP A 153 -1.11 -4.00 26.09
N ASP A 154 -0.40 -2.88 26.07
CA ASP A 154 -0.89 -1.62 25.47
C ASP A 154 -1.03 -1.73 23.95
N SER A 155 -0.21 -2.57 23.32
CA SER A 155 -0.25 -2.81 21.88
C SER A 155 -1.51 -3.59 21.46
N VAL A 156 -1.99 -4.53 22.29
CA VAL A 156 -3.25 -5.26 22.09
C VAL A 156 -4.45 -4.31 22.21
N ARG A 157 -4.41 -3.35 23.15
CA ARG A 157 -5.45 -2.33 23.31
C ARG A 157 -5.54 -1.36 22.13
N LYS A 158 -4.40 -0.98 21.54
CA LYS A 158 -4.36 -0.07 20.38
C LYS A 158 -4.92 -0.71 19.10
N ALA A 159 -4.65 -1.99 18.87
CA ALA A 159 -5.19 -2.75 17.72
C ALA A 159 -6.72 -2.86 17.73
N ARG A 160 -7.35 -2.89 18.91
CA ARG A 160 -8.82 -2.91 19.06
C ARG A 160 -9.48 -1.56 18.74
N ARG A 161 -8.74 -0.45 18.82
CA ARG A 161 -9.26 0.91 18.53
C ARG A 161 -9.16 1.31 17.06
N SER A 162 -8.30 0.67 16.27
CA SER A 162 -8.16 0.93 14.82
C SER A 162 -9.14 0.11 13.96
N GLN A 163 -9.98 -0.72 14.58
CA GLN A 163 -11.05 -1.51 13.93
C GLN A 163 -12.46 -1.00 14.29
N SER A 164 -12.57 0.21 14.86
CA SER A 164 -13.83 0.90 15.18
C SER A 164 -13.93 2.22 14.44
#